data_AF-A0A656G719-F1
#
_entry.id   AF-A0A656G719-F1
#
_cell.length_a   1.000
_cell.length_b   1.000
_cell.length_c   1.000
_cell.angle_alpha   90.00
_cell.angle_beta   90.00
_cell.angle_gamma   90.00
#
_symmetry.space_group_name_H-M   'P 1'
#
loop_
_entity.id
_entity.type
_entity.pdbx_description
1 polymer ?
#
loop_
_entity_poly.entity_id
_entity_poly.type
_entity_poly.pdbx_seq_one_letter_code
_entity_poly.pdbx_strand_id
1 'polypeptide(L)'
;MADLYENPMGLMGFEFIEFASPTPNSLEPVFQMMGFTKVATHRSKDVTLYRQGAINLILNNEPHSLASYFAAEHGPSVCGMAFRVKDAQKAYNRALELGAQPLEIATGPMELRLPAIKGIGGAPLYLIDRFGEGTSI
;
A
#
# COMPACT_ATOMS: atom_id res chain seq x y z
N MET A 1 -27.41 -10.61 2.18
CA MET A 1 -27.75 -9.33 1.53
C MET A 1 -27.23 -9.42 0.11
N ALA A 2 -28.09 -9.22 -0.89
CA ALA A 2 -27.63 -9.12 -2.28
C ALA A 2 -26.92 -7.77 -2.44
N ASP A 3 -25.70 -7.77 -2.99
CA ASP A 3 -25.01 -6.53 -3.34
C ASP A 3 -25.88 -5.73 -4.31
N LEU A 4 -26.24 -4.51 -3.93
CA LEU A 4 -27.12 -3.60 -4.69
C LEU A 4 -26.44 -3.05 -5.97
N TYR A 5 -25.14 -3.29 -6.15
CA TYR A 5 -24.32 -2.77 -7.24
C TYR A 5 -23.33 -3.82 -7.73
N GLU A 6 -23.03 -3.80 -9.04
CA GLU A 6 -21.97 -4.64 -9.59
C GLU A 6 -20.61 -4.25 -8.99
N ASN A 7 -19.85 -5.23 -8.49
CA ASN A 7 -18.48 -5.09 -8.02
C ASN A 7 -17.52 -5.80 -9.00
N PRO A 8 -17.27 -5.24 -10.19
CA PRO A 8 -16.53 -5.93 -11.25
C PRO A 8 -15.04 -6.12 -10.95
N MET A 9 -14.51 -5.34 -10.01
CA MET A 9 -13.13 -5.45 -9.53
C MET A 9 -13.01 -6.39 -8.32
N GLY A 10 -14.13 -6.87 -7.77
CA GLY A 10 -14.16 -7.73 -6.60
C GLY A 10 -13.53 -7.06 -5.36
N LEU A 11 -13.73 -5.76 -5.17
CA LEU A 11 -13.19 -4.99 -4.05
C LEU A 11 -13.76 -5.47 -2.72
N MET A 12 -12.91 -5.58 -1.70
CA MET A 12 -13.24 -6.03 -0.35
C MET A 12 -12.68 -5.08 0.74
N GLY A 13 -12.60 -3.79 0.40
CA GLY A 13 -12.12 -2.74 1.30
C GLY A 13 -10.62 -2.47 1.22
N PHE A 14 -10.09 -1.80 2.24
CA PHE A 14 -8.68 -1.40 2.32
C PHE A 14 -7.80 -2.51 2.89
N GLU A 15 -6.58 -2.62 2.38
CA GLU A 15 -5.55 -3.49 2.94
C GLU A 15 -4.53 -2.70 3.77
N PHE A 16 -3.96 -1.63 3.21
CA PHE A 16 -3.03 -0.74 3.91
C PHE A 16 -2.99 0.67 3.30
N ILE A 17 -2.46 1.60 4.10
CA ILE A 17 -2.04 2.93 3.64
C ILE A 17 -0.53 3.05 3.83
N GLU A 18 0.18 3.57 2.85
CA GLU A 18 1.63 3.76 2.86
C GLU A 18 1.97 5.25 2.98
N PHE A 19 2.86 5.57 3.91
CA PHE A 19 3.31 6.92 4.22
C PHE A 19 4.81 7.04 4.04
N ALA A 20 5.25 8.24 3.67
CA ALA A 20 6.66 8.60 3.63
C ALA A 20 6.84 10.05 4.06
N SER A 21 8.04 10.38 4.50
CA SER A 21 8.43 11.73 4.89
C SER A 21 9.87 12.02 4.48
N PRO A 22 10.19 13.24 4.02
CA PRO A 22 11.58 13.64 3.77
C PRO A 22 12.36 13.82 5.08
N THR A 23 11.67 13.97 6.22
CA THR A 23 12.29 14.14 7.54
C THR A 23 12.12 12.86 8.35
N PRO A 24 13.22 12.18 8.74
CA PRO A 24 13.15 10.99 9.58
C PRO A 24 12.45 11.26 10.91
N ASN A 25 11.79 10.25 11.48
CA ASN A 25 11.15 10.30 12.81
C ASN A 25 10.01 11.33 12.94
N SER A 26 9.45 11.82 11.84
CA SER A 26 8.36 12.81 11.87
C SER A 26 6.96 12.20 11.95
N LEU A 27 6.77 10.97 11.46
CA LEU A 27 5.46 10.31 11.38
C LEU A 27 5.24 9.30 12.51
N GLU A 28 6.32 8.69 12.99
CA GLU A 28 6.33 7.68 14.05
C GLU A 28 5.68 8.19 15.34
N PRO A 29 5.97 9.41 15.85
CA PRO A 29 5.29 9.93 17.04
C PRO A 29 3.79 10.12 16.81
N VAL A 30 3.38 10.53 15.60
CA VAL A 30 1.98 10.73 15.24
C VAL A 30 1.23 9.39 15.23
N PHE A 31 1.83 8.35 14.65
CA PHE A 31 1.25 7.01 14.64
C PHE A 31 1.07 6.46 16.06
N GLN A 32 2.08 6.65 16.92
CA GLN A 32 1.99 6.26 18.33
C GLN A 32 0.90 7.04 19.09
N MET A 33 0.79 8.35 18.86
CA MET A 33 -0.27 9.19 19.46
C MET A 33 -1.68 8.75 19.01
N MET A 34 -1.83 8.26 17.79
CA MET A 34 -3.08 7.69 17.28
C MET A 34 -3.36 6.26 17.78
N GLY A 35 -2.47 5.67 18.60
CA GLY A 35 -2.64 4.33 19.15
C GLY A 35 -2.13 3.18 18.28
N PHE A 36 -1.35 3.47 17.23
CA PHE A 36 -0.72 2.42 16.43
C PHE A 36 0.54 1.89 17.11
N THR A 37 0.77 0.59 16.96
CA THR A 37 1.98 -0.07 17.46
C THR A 37 2.83 -0.56 16.29
N LYS A 38 4.15 -0.40 16.37
CA LYS A 38 5.09 -1.03 15.44
C LYS A 38 5.05 -2.54 15.65
N VAL A 39 4.66 -3.30 14.62
CA VAL A 39 4.50 -4.76 14.71
C VAL A 39 5.51 -5.54 13.87
N ALA A 40 6.04 -4.94 12.81
CA ALA A 40 7.06 -5.58 11.97
C ALA A 40 7.97 -4.55 11.31
N THR A 41 9.14 -5.02 10.87
CA THR A 41 10.02 -4.31 9.96
C THR A 41 10.20 -5.19 8.73
N HIS A 42 10.26 -4.58 7.56
CA HIS A 42 10.51 -5.29 6.32
C HIS A 42 11.91 -5.93 6.34
N ARG A 43 12.07 -7.06 5.63
CA ARG A 43 13.28 -7.91 5.73
C ARG A 43 14.54 -7.32 5.10
N SER A 44 14.38 -6.41 4.15
CA SER A 44 15.45 -5.92 3.25
C SER A 44 15.43 -4.39 3.13
N LYS A 45 14.25 -3.82 2.89
CA LYS A 45 13.97 -2.38 2.79
C LYS A 45 13.78 -1.70 4.15
N ASP A 46 14.06 -0.39 4.22
CA ASP A 46 13.74 0.46 5.38
C ASP A 46 12.26 0.82 5.42
N VAL A 47 11.44 -0.18 5.73
CA VAL A 47 9.99 -0.09 5.77
C VAL A 47 9.49 -0.69 7.06
N THR A 48 8.63 0.03 7.78
CA THR A 48 8.08 -0.39 9.07
C THR A 48 6.56 -0.53 8.97
N LEU A 49 6.02 -1.60 9.56
CA LEU A 49 4.58 -1.82 9.67
C LEU A 49 4.08 -1.41 11.06
N TYR A 50 3.09 -0.52 11.06
CA TYR A 50 2.30 -0.10 12.20
C TYR A 50 0.89 -0.67 12.12
N ARG A 51 0.37 -1.18 13.23
CA ARG A 51 -0.97 -1.81 13.27
C ARG A 51 -1.79 -1.33 14.45
N GLN A 52 -3.09 -1.16 14.21
CA GLN A 52 -4.12 -0.95 15.22
C GLN A 52 -5.39 -1.71 14.78
N GLY A 53 -5.72 -2.79 15.49
CA GLY A 53 -6.78 -3.70 15.05
C GLY A 53 -6.51 -4.24 13.65
N ALA A 54 -7.44 -4.03 12.72
CA ALA A 54 -7.33 -4.44 11.31
C ALA A 54 -6.68 -3.39 10.39
N ILE A 55 -6.23 -2.25 10.94
CA ILE A 55 -5.66 -1.14 10.16
C ILE A 55 -4.15 -1.31 10.07
N ASN A 56 -3.63 -1.29 8.84
CA ASN A 56 -2.20 -1.37 8.54
C ASN A 56 -1.71 -0.02 7.99
N LEU A 57 -0.73 0.59 8.67
CA LEU A 57 0.02 1.72 8.15
C LEU A 57 1.45 1.28 7.87
N ILE A 58 1.89 1.48 6.63
CA ILE A 58 3.27 1.24 6.23
C ILE A 58 3.99 2.58 6.29
N LEU A 59 5.10 2.64 7.01
CA LEU A 59 6.04 3.74 6.95
C LEU A 59 7.21 3.33 6.06
N ASN A 60 7.34 4.00 4.91
CA ASN A 60 8.39 3.74 3.94
C ASN A 60 9.45 4.85 4.01
N ASN A 61 10.62 4.49 4.54
CA ASN A 61 11.81 5.34 4.62
C ASN A 61 12.89 4.89 3.61
N GLU A 62 12.56 4.00 2.66
CA GLU A 62 13.50 3.47 1.68
C GLU A 62 14.06 4.61 0.80
N PRO A 63 15.38 4.85 0.79
CA PRO A 63 15.97 5.91 -0.02
C PRO A 63 15.92 5.56 -1.51
N HIS A 64 15.90 6.59 -2.37
CA HIS A 64 15.88 6.43 -3.84
C HIS A 64 14.72 5.56 -4.36
N SER A 65 13.61 5.54 -3.63
CA SER A 65 12.37 4.85 -3.97
C SER A 65 11.28 5.83 -4.43
N LEU A 66 10.23 5.31 -5.06
CA LEU A 66 9.02 6.08 -5.40
C LEU A 66 8.47 6.85 -4.18
N ALA A 67 8.47 6.21 -3.00
CA ALA A 67 8.03 6.82 -1.76
C ALA A 67 8.91 8.02 -1.37
N SER A 68 10.24 7.88 -1.44
CA SER A 68 11.17 8.97 -1.14
C SER A 68 11.03 10.16 -2.09
N TYR A 69 10.83 9.91 -3.39
CA TYR A 69 10.64 10.98 -4.38
C TYR A 69 9.30 11.70 -4.17
N PHE A 70 8.22 10.94 -3.91
CA PHE A 70 6.91 11.50 -3.61
C PHE A 70 6.94 12.37 -2.34
N ALA A 71 7.61 11.90 -1.29
CA ALA A 71 7.75 12.64 -0.03
C ALA A 71 8.63 13.90 -0.19
N ALA A 72 9.62 13.89 -1.07
CA ALA A 72 10.41 15.08 -1.37
C ALA A 72 9.58 16.19 -2.03
N GLU A 73 8.58 15.84 -2.83
CA GLU A 73 7.68 16.79 -3.49
C GLU A 73 6.53 17.26 -2.58
N HIS A 74 5.97 16.35 -1.78
CA HIS A 74 4.73 16.61 -1.03
C HIS A 74 4.90 16.76 0.50
N GLY A 75 6.11 16.53 1.02
CA GLY A 75 6.35 16.47 2.47
C GLY A 75 5.81 15.18 3.11
N PRO A 76 5.60 15.17 4.45
CA PRO A 76 5.00 14.03 5.15
C PRO A 76 3.60 13.75 4.62
N SER A 77 3.43 12.62 3.91
CA SER A 77 2.23 12.37 3.12
C SER A 77 1.92 10.89 2.92
N VAL A 78 0.70 10.60 2.46
CA VAL A 78 0.33 9.26 1.97
C VAL A 78 0.91 9.10 0.57
N CYS A 79 1.89 8.22 0.43
CA CYS A 79 2.59 7.95 -0.82
C CYS A 79 2.10 6.66 -1.51
N GLY A 80 1.15 5.93 -0.93
CA GLY A 80 0.61 4.70 -1.54
C GLY A 80 -0.63 4.17 -0.81
N MET A 81 -1.42 3.37 -1.50
CA MET A 81 -2.67 2.81 -0.96
C MET A 81 -2.98 1.44 -1.56
N ALA A 82 -3.50 0.52 -0.75
CA ALA A 82 -3.84 -0.82 -1.21
C ALA A 82 -5.30 -1.19 -0.97
N PHE A 83 -5.92 -1.79 -1.99
CA PHE A 83 -7.24 -2.40 -1.89
C PHE A 83 -7.16 -3.92 -1.85
N ARG A 84 -8.04 -4.51 -1.04
CA ARG A 84 -8.34 -5.93 -1.08
C ARG A 84 -9.19 -6.21 -2.32
N VAL A 85 -8.80 -7.21 -3.09
CA VAL A 85 -9.53 -7.68 -4.27
C VAL A 85 -9.61 -9.19 -4.29
N LYS A 86 -10.64 -9.74 -4.93
CA LYS A 86 -10.86 -11.19 -4.96
C LYS A 86 -9.79 -11.93 -5.75
N ASP A 87 -9.27 -11.28 -6.78
CA ASP A 87 -8.28 -11.82 -7.71
C ASP A 87 -7.48 -10.65 -8.27
N ALA A 88 -6.22 -10.52 -7.82
CA ALA A 88 -5.42 -9.34 -8.13
C ALA A 88 -5.05 -9.27 -9.61
N GLN A 89 -4.86 -10.42 -10.26
CA GLN A 89 -4.52 -10.48 -11.67
C GLN A 89 -5.70 -10.08 -12.56
N LYS A 90 -6.92 -10.57 -12.26
CA LYS A 90 -8.13 -10.15 -12.99
C LYS A 90 -8.42 -8.67 -12.80
N ALA A 91 -8.36 -8.19 -11.56
CA ALA A 91 -8.58 -6.78 -11.25
C ALA A 91 -7.55 -5.90 -11.98
N TYR A 92 -6.27 -6.27 -11.93
CA TYR A 92 -5.21 -5.54 -12.61
C TYR A 92 -5.41 -5.49 -14.13
N ASN A 93 -5.63 -6.64 -14.78
CA ASN A 93 -5.86 -6.70 -16.23
C ASN A 93 -7.06 -5.86 -16.66
N ARG A 94 -8.17 -5.95 -15.93
CA ARG A 94 -9.36 -5.13 -16.20
C ARG A 94 -9.07 -3.63 -16.04
N ALA A 95 -8.31 -3.23 -15.02
CA ALA A 95 -7.93 -1.83 -14.86
C ALA A 95 -7.14 -1.33 -16.08
N LEU A 96 -6.20 -2.13 -16.59
CA LEU A 96 -5.43 -1.80 -17.79
C LEU A 96 -6.31 -1.72 -19.04
N GLU A 97 -7.24 -2.65 -19.23
CA GLU A 97 -8.21 -2.63 -20.34
C GLU A 97 -9.07 -1.36 -20.33
N LEU A 98 -9.36 -0.82 -19.15
CA LEU A 98 -10.10 0.42 -18.95
C LEU A 98 -9.23 1.69 -18.99
N GLY A 99 -7.92 1.56 -19.28
CA GLY A 99 -7.01 2.68 -19.47
C GLY A 99 -6.19 3.10 -18.25
N ALA A 100 -6.18 2.30 -17.17
CA ALA A 100 -5.28 2.54 -16.05
C ALA A 100 -3.81 2.40 -16.50
N GLN A 101 -2.93 3.23 -15.92
CA GLN A 101 -1.50 3.14 -16.19
C GLN A 101 -0.85 2.13 -15.24
N PRO A 102 -0.09 1.14 -15.76
CA PRO A 102 0.63 0.20 -14.92
C PRO A 102 1.75 0.92 -14.17
N LEU A 103 2.04 0.46 -12.95
CA LEU A 103 3.18 0.93 -12.17
C LEU A 103 4.00 -0.28 -11.72
N GLU A 104 5.23 -0.37 -12.21
CA GLU A 104 6.15 -1.42 -11.79
C GLU A 104 6.94 -0.99 -10.56
N ILE A 105 6.93 -1.85 -9.54
CA ILE A 105 7.65 -1.63 -8.28
C ILE A 105 8.68 -2.75 -8.14
N ALA A 106 9.93 -2.37 -7.92
CA ALA A 106 11.03 -3.30 -7.78
C ALA A 106 10.89 -4.14 -6.50
N THR A 107 11.02 -5.46 -6.65
CA THR A 107 10.95 -6.42 -5.55
C THR A 107 12.23 -7.24 -5.47
N GLY A 108 12.73 -7.42 -4.25
CA GLY A 108 13.90 -8.25 -3.97
C GLY A 108 13.62 -9.75 -4.11
N PRO A 109 14.65 -10.60 -3.96
CA PRO A 109 14.50 -12.05 -3.94
C PRO A 109 13.51 -12.49 -2.85
N MET A 110 12.59 -13.38 -3.19
CA MET A 110 11.56 -13.89 -2.26
C MET A 110 10.58 -12.83 -1.72
N GLU A 111 10.49 -11.65 -2.36
CA GLU A 111 9.43 -10.66 -2.14
C GLU A 111 8.26 -10.91 -3.10
N LEU A 112 7.04 -10.57 -2.65
CA LEU A 112 5.85 -10.67 -3.48
C LEU A 112 5.82 -9.52 -4.48
N ARG A 113 5.68 -9.84 -5.77
CA ARG A 113 5.41 -8.84 -6.81
C ARG A 113 3.95 -8.41 -6.73
N LEU A 114 3.70 -7.29 -6.08
CA LEU A 114 2.36 -6.73 -5.91
C LEU A 114 1.96 -5.93 -7.16
N PRO A 115 0.80 -6.22 -7.79
CA PRO A 115 0.33 -5.44 -8.92
C PRO A 115 -0.15 -4.07 -8.45
N ALA A 116 0.31 -3.01 -9.11
CA ALA A 116 -0.05 -1.64 -8.81
C ALA A 116 -0.34 -0.85 -10.09
N ILE A 117 -1.29 0.08 -9.98
CA ILE A 117 -1.60 1.08 -11.01
C ILE A 117 -1.32 2.47 -10.47
N LYS A 118 -1.14 3.46 -11.35
CA LYS A 118 -1.01 4.86 -10.91
C LYS A 118 -2.34 5.37 -10.37
N GLY A 119 -2.32 5.81 -9.12
CA GLY A 119 -3.43 6.47 -8.43
C GLY A 119 -3.30 7.99 -8.42
N ILE A 120 -3.84 8.59 -7.35
CA ILE A 120 -3.89 10.04 -7.15
C ILE A 120 -2.47 10.61 -7.02
N GLY A 121 -2.16 11.66 -7.77
CA GLY A 121 -0.83 12.30 -7.72
C GLY A 121 0.31 11.40 -8.20
N GLY A 122 0.01 10.27 -8.87
CA GLY A 122 1.01 9.28 -9.26
C GLY A 122 1.37 8.27 -8.17
N ALA A 123 0.74 8.35 -6.99
CA ALA A 123 0.96 7.38 -5.92
C ALA A 123 0.50 5.96 -6.35
N PRO A 124 1.24 4.90 -6.01
CA PRO A 124 0.82 3.51 -6.23
C PRO A 124 -0.54 3.20 -5.59
N LEU A 125 -1.42 2.61 -6.40
CA LEU A 125 -2.64 1.94 -5.95
C LEU A 125 -2.47 0.44 -6.15
N TYR A 126 -2.26 -0.29 -5.06
CA TYR A 126 -2.02 -1.74 -5.06
C TYR A 126 -3.33 -2.53 -5.04
N LEU A 127 -3.32 -3.67 -5.72
CA LEU A 127 -4.41 -4.64 -5.73
C LEU A 127 -3.94 -5.93 -5.05
N ILE A 128 -4.51 -6.26 -3.89
CA ILE A 128 -4.04 -7.35 -3.03
C ILE A 128 -5.13 -8.42 -2.90
N ASP A 129 -4.83 -9.66 -3.27
CA ASP A 129 -5.73 -10.81 -3.12
C ASP A 129 -5.32 -11.78 -2.00
N ARG A 130 -4.20 -11.51 -1.35
CA ARG A 130 -3.73 -12.25 -0.17
C ARG A 130 -3.94 -11.41 1.08
N PHE A 131 -5.03 -11.67 1.78
CA PHE A 131 -5.38 -11.04 3.05
C PHE A 131 -6.16 -12.05 3.91
N GLY A 132 -6.03 -11.97 5.24
CA GLY A 132 -6.62 -12.93 6.19
C GLY A 132 -5.65 -13.36 7.30
N GLU A 133 -6.12 -14.21 8.22
CA GLU A 133 -5.26 -14.74 9.30
C GLU A 133 -4.06 -15.51 8.71
N GLY A 134 -2.85 -15.05 9.06
CA GLY A 134 -1.60 -15.67 8.60
C GLY A 134 -1.17 -15.36 7.16
N THR A 135 -1.99 -14.63 6.39
CA THR A 135 -1.69 -14.27 4.98
C THR A 135 -1.70 -12.76 4.71
N SER A 136 -2.21 -11.98 5.66
CA SER A 136 -2.02 -10.52 5.75
C SER A 136 -0.54 -10.16 5.75
N ILE A 137 -0.22 -8.99 5.18
CA ILE A 137 1.09 -8.33 5.35
C ILE A 137 1.44 -8.12 6.82
#